data_AF-H1KGV1-F1
#
_entry.id   AF-H1KGV1-F1
#
_cell.length_a   1.000
_cell.length_b   1.000
_cell.length_c   1.000
_cell.angle_alpha   90.00
_cell.angle_beta   90.00
_cell.angle_gamma   90.00
#
_symmetry.space_group_name_H-M   'P 1'
#
loop_
_entity.id
_entity.type
_entity.pdbx_description
1 polymer ?
#
loop_
_entity_poly.entity_id
_entity_poly.type
_entity_poly.pdbx_seq_one_letter_code
_entity_poly.pdbx_strand_id
1 'polypeptide(L)'
;MPEANRYQKRLLESYPNIDLLPFDHRDEGEVAKAAAERRTGDSLFEFLWHELAAMGEEDTCEVDKALGQALFDIETVRRDIFHTCSTPSADGPKA
;
A
#
# COMPACT_ATOMS: atom_id res chain seq x y z
N MET A 1 -22.79 -0.89 -4.95
CA MET A 1 -21.46 -0.27 -4.90
C MET A 1 -20.79 -0.55 -6.24
N PRO A 2 -20.09 0.41 -6.88
CA PRO A 2 -19.27 0.08 -8.04
C PRO A 2 -18.21 -0.95 -7.64
N GLU A 3 -17.97 -1.94 -8.51
CA GLU A 3 -16.89 -2.93 -8.32
C GLU A 3 -15.52 -2.26 -8.38
N ALA A 4 -14.51 -2.83 -7.70
CA ALA A 4 -13.17 -2.28 -7.74
C ALA A 4 -12.61 -2.38 -9.16
N ASN A 5 -11.95 -1.32 -9.62
CA ASN A 5 -11.33 -1.35 -10.94
C ASN A 5 -10.08 -2.24 -10.94
N ARG A 6 -9.52 -2.51 -12.12
CA ARG A 6 -8.36 -3.40 -12.29
C ARG A 6 -7.16 -2.96 -11.44
N TYR A 7 -6.93 -1.66 -11.27
CA TYR A 7 -5.79 -1.16 -10.49
C TYR A 7 -6.02 -1.30 -8.99
N GLN A 8 -7.25 -1.06 -8.51
CA GLN A 8 -7.63 -1.33 -7.13
C GLN A 8 -7.50 -2.81 -6.78
N LYS A 9 -7.88 -3.71 -7.70
CA LYS A 9 -7.65 -5.15 -7.54
C LYS A 9 -6.16 -5.48 -7.44
N ARG A 10 -5.33 -4.88 -8.30
CA ARG A 10 -3.87 -5.06 -8.26
C ARG A 10 -3.23 -4.52 -6.98
N LEU A 11 -3.77 -3.41 -6.45
CA LEU A 11 -3.40 -2.90 -5.14
C LEU A 11 -3.70 -3.95 -4.05
N LEU A 12 -4.90 -4.54 -4.05
CA LEU A 12 -5.27 -5.57 -3.07
C LEU A 12 -4.34 -6.80 -3.12
N GLU A 13 -3.88 -7.19 -4.30
CA GLU A 13 -2.97 -8.34 -4.47
C GLU A 13 -1.53 -8.06 -4.01
N SER A 14 -1.08 -6.80 -4.08
CA SER A 14 0.34 -6.45 -3.95
C SER A 14 0.64 -5.48 -2.80
N TYR A 15 -0.37 -5.00 -2.08
CA TYR A 15 -0.16 -4.01 -1.03
C TYR A 15 0.57 -4.61 0.17
N PRO A 16 1.71 -4.04 0.58
CA PRO A 16 2.44 -4.55 1.73
C PRO A 16 1.62 -4.31 3.00
N ASN A 17 1.34 -5.39 3.76
CA ASN A 17 0.49 -5.39 4.96
C ASN A 17 -1.02 -5.39 4.72
N ILE A 18 -1.49 -5.83 3.55
CA ILE A 18 -2.91 -6.08 3.29
C ILE A 18 -3.58 -6.93 4.39
N ASP A 19 -2.86 -7.89 4.97
CA ASP A 19 -3.33 -8.76 6.06
C ASP A 19 -3.45 -8.05 7.43
N LEU A 20 -2.89 -6.86 7.60
CA LEU A 20 -2.98 -6.07 8.83
C LEU A 20 -4.18 -5.10 8.84
N LEU A 21 -4.90 -5.01 7.73
CA LEU A 21 -6.08 -4.16 7.61
C LEU A 21 -7.21 -4.67 8.53
N PRO A 22 -7.98 -3.78 9.19
CA PRO A 22 -9.00 -4.17 10.17
C PRO A 22 -10.31 -4.66 9.54
N PHE A 23 -10.27 -5.15 8.31
CA PHE A 23 -11.41 -5.61 7.52
C PHE A 23 -10.98 -6.73 6.56
N ASP A 24 -11.95 -7.47 6.02
CA ASP A 24 -11.66 -8.51 5.03
C ASP A 24 -11.27 -7.87 3.69
N HIS A 25 -9.98 -7.89 3.36
CA HIS A 25 -9.45 -7.34 2.11
C HIS A 25 -9.86 -8.15 0.87
N ARG A 26 -10.41 -9.36 1.05
CA ARG A 26 -10.91 -10.20 -0.05
C ARG A 26 -12.34 -9.83 -0.45
N ASP A 27 -13.06 -9.14 0.43
CA ASP A 27 -14.37 -8.58 0.14
C ASP A 27 -14.21 -7.14 -0.37
N GLU A 28 -14.29 -6.99 -1.69
CA GLU A 28 -14.17 -5.68 -2.37
C GLU A 28 -15.21 -4.66 -1.85
N GLY A 29 -16.38 -5.13 -1.40
CA GLY A 29 -17.43 -4.29 -0.85
C GLY A 29 -17.08 -3.74 0.54
N GLU A 30 -16.53 -4.58 1.41
CA GLU A 30 -16.03 -4.15 2.71
C GLU A 30 -14.79 -3.25 2.57
N VAL A 31 -13.88 -3.53 1.62
CA VAL A 31 -12.75 -2.63 1.32
C VAL A 31 -13.25 -1.25 0.89
N ALA A 32 -14.15 -1.19 -0.09
CA ALA A 32 -14.65 0.07 -0.62
C ALA A 32 -15.36 0.90 0.47
N LYS A 33 -16.08 0.22 1.35
CA LYS A 33 -16.75 0.83 2.50
C LYS A 33 -15.74 1.32 3.54
N ALA A 34 -14.73 0.52 3.90
CA ALA A 34 -13.68 0.90 4.84
C ALA A 34 -12.89 2.12 4.36
N ALA A 35 -12.54 2.18 3.07
CA ALA A 35 -11.89 3.34 2.46
C ALA A 35 -12.79 4.59 2.47
N ALA A 36 -14.08 4.45 2.11
CA ALA A 36 -15.03 5.57 2.12
C ALA A 36 -15.29 6.11 3.54
N GLU A 37 -15.33 5.23 4.55
CA GLU A 37 -15.53 5.60 5.96
C GLU A 37 -14.23 6.04 6.66
N ARG A 38 -13.08 6.04 5.95
CA ARG A 38 -11.74 6.31 6.51
C ARG A 38 -11.41 5.44 7.73
N ARG A 39 -11.77 4.16 7.63
CA ARG A 39 -11.61 3.16 8.69
C ARG A 39 -10.51 2.15 8.38
N THR A 40 -9.69 2.42 7.36
CA THR A 40 -8.66 1.44 6.98
C THR A 40 -7.50 1.40 7.97
N GLY A 41 -7.29 2.49 8.70
CA GLY A 41 -6.14 2.63 9.59
C GLY A 41 -4.81 2.84 8.86
N ASP A 42 -4.82 2.88 7.53
CA ASP A 42 -3.64 3.08 6.69
C ASP A 42 -3.89 4.18 5.66
N SER A 43 -3.33 5.36 5.95
CA SER A 43 -3.51 6.54 5.10
C SER A 43 -2.87 6.40 3.72
N LEU A 44 -1.84 5.55 3.58
CA LEU A 44 -1.22 5.29 2.27
C LEU A 44 -2.12 4.38 1.44
N PHE A 45 -2.70 3.35 2.04
CA PHE A 45 -3.70 2.52 1.38
C PHE A 45 -4.89 3.36 0.91
N GLU A 46 -5.44 4.22 1.77
CA GLU A 46 -6.57 5.11 1.42
C GLU A 46 -6.23 6.02 0.25
N PHE A 47 -5.07 6.67 0.29
CA PHE A 47 -4.60 7.53 -0.78
C PHE A 47 -4.53 6.77 -2.11
N LEU A 48 -3.85 5.61 -2.14
CA LEU A 48 -3.71 4.81 -3.35
C LEU A 48 -5.07 4.29 -3.84
N TRP A 49 -5.95 3.84 -2.95
CA TRP A 49 -7.29 3.36 -3.32
C TRP A 49 -8.12 4.42 -4.03
N HIS A 50 -8.06 5.67 -3.57
CA HIS A 50 -8.78 6.79 -4.17
C HIS A 50 -8.15 7.28 -5.48
N GLU A 51 -6.83 7.41 -5.54
CA GLU A 51 -6.13 7.82 -6.77
C GLU A 51 -6.35 6.80 -7.90
N LEU A 52 -6.28 5.51 -7.57
CA LEU A 52 -6.53 4.44 -8.54
C LEU A 52 -7.98 4.42 -9.01
N ALA A 53 -8.95 4.81 -8.18
CA ALA A 53 -10.36 4.92 -8.57
C ALA A 53 -10.59 6.02 -9.63
N ALA A 54 -9.78 7.08 -9.59
CA ALA A 54 -9.85 8.20 -10.53
C ALA A 54 -9.16 7.90 -11.88
N MET A 55 -8.31 6.86 -11.94
CA MET A 55 -7.68 6.44 -13.19
C MET A 55 -8.67 5.65 -14.05
N GLY A 56 -9.06 6.25 -15.17
CA GLY A 56 -9.85 5.60 -16.22
C GLY A 56 -9.06 4.50 -16.94
N GLU A 57 -9.73 3.74 -17.80
CA GLU A 57 -9.14 2.64 -18.59
C GLU A 57 -8.14 3.10 -19.67
N GLU A 58 -7.86 4.40 -19.76
CA GLU A 58 -7.00 4.98 -20.79
C GLU A 58 -5.57 5.09 -20.26
N ASP A 59 -4.67 4.36 -20.94
CA ASP A 59 -3.23 4.18 -20.70
C ASP A 59 -2.81 3.14 -19.64
N THR A 60 -2.76 1.88 -20.09
CA THR A 60 -2.69 0.68 -19.22
C THR A 60 -1.28 0.21 -18.88
N CYS A 61 -0.28 0.45 -19.73
CA CYS A 61 1.06 -0.14 -19.55
C CYS A 61 1.97 0.71 -18.65
N GLU A 62 1.94 2.03 -18.82
CA GLU A 62 2.74 2.97 -18.03
C GLU A 62 2.24 3.02 -16.58
N VAL A 63 0.92 3.01 -16.39
CA VAL A 63 0.27 2.96 -15.07
C VAL A 63 0.57 1.66 -14.33
N ASP A 64 0.47 0.51 -15.00
CA ASP A 64 0.80 -0.79 -14.39
C ASP A 64 2.28 -0.85 -13.94
N LYS A 65 3.20 -0.23 -14.67
CA LYS A 65 4.62 -0.13 -14.28
C LYS A 65 4.81 0.83 -13.10
N ALA A 66 4.21 2.01 -13.17
CA ALA A 66 4.32 3.02 -12.12
C ALA A 66 3.76 2.52 -10.77
N LEU A 67 2.61 1.84 -10.79
CA LEU A 67 2.03 1.23 -9.59
C LEU A 67 2.93 0.12 -9.04
N GLY A 68 3.46 -0.75 -9.92
CA GLY A 68 4.40 -1.80 -9.51
C GLY A 68 5.67 -1.23 -8.87
N GLN A 69 6.23 -0.17 -9.47
CA GLN A 69 7.43 0.51 -8.93
C GLN A 69 7.14 1.17 -7.58
N ALA A 70 6.01 1.87 -7.44
CA ALA A 70 5.64 2.50 -6.18
C ALA A 70 5.49 1.47 -5.05
N LEU A 71 4.85 0.33 -5.32
CA LEU A 71 4.73 -0.76 -4.34
C LEU A 71 6.10 -1.36 -3.98
N PHE A 72 6.99 -1.53 -4.97
CA PHE A 72 8.36 -2.00 -4.74
C PHE A 72 9.19 -1.00 -3.91
N ASP A 73 9.07 0.30 -4.18
CA ASP A 73 9.77 1.35 -3.44
C ASP A 73 9.30 1.40 -1.98
N ILE A 74 7.99 1.24 -1.74
CA ILE A 74 7.42 1.14 -0.37
C ILE A 74 8.01 -0.08 0.36
N GLU A 75 8.08 -1.25 -0.29
CA GLU A 75 8.69 -2.44 0.31
C GLU A 75 10.18 -2.23 0.61
N THR A 76 10.91 -1.60 -0.31
CA THR A 76 12.34 -1.32 -0.17
C THR A 76 12.62 -0.38 1.01
N VAL A 77 11.90 0.73 1.09
CA VAL A 77 12.02 1.68 2.22
C VAL A 77 11.70 0.99 3.54
N ARG A 78 10.65 0.16 3.58
CA ARG A 78 10.31 -0.60 4.79
C ARG A 78 11.45 -1.53 5.20
N ARG A 79 12.03 -2.26 4.25
CA ARG A 79 13.16 -3.16 4.49
C ARG A 79 14.37 -2.40 5.03
N ASP A 80 14.71 -1.26 4.44
CA ASP A 80 15.86 -0.44 4.84
C ASP A 80 15.67 0.20 6.23
N ILE A 81 14.45 0.63 6.58
CA ILE A 81 14.14 1.11 7.93
C ILE A 81 14.31 -0.02 8.96
N PHE A 82 13.81 -1.22 8.67
CA PHE A 82 14.00 -2.38 9.56
C PHE A 82 15.49 -2.76 9.74
N HIS A 83 16.31 -2.62 8.70
CA HIS A 83 17.74 -2.89 8.77
C HIS A 83 18.52 -1.81 9.54
N THR A 84 18.19 -0.53 9.35
CA THR A 84 18.87 0.58 10.03
C THR A 84 18.52 0.68 11.51
N CYS A 85 17.36 0.20 11.93
CA CYS A 85 17.01 0.07 13.36
C CYS A 85 17.68 -1.11 14.07
N SER A 86 18.40 -1.99 13.35
CA SER A 86 19.01 -3.21 13.91
C SER A 86 20.52 -3.10 14.18
N THR A 87 21.16 -1.97 13.87
CA THR A 87 22.56 -1.74 14.24
C THR A 87 22.65 -1.06 15.61
N PRO A 88 23.08 -1.76 16.69
CA PRO A 88 23.42 -1.08 17.92
C PRO A 88 24.63 -0.16 17.66
N SER A 89 24.49 1.12 18.01
CA SER A 89 25.61 2.07 18.04
C SER A 89 26.65 1.58 19.06
N ALA A 90 27.62 0.81 18.58
CA ALA A 90 28.82 0.50 19.34
C ALA A 90 29.78 1.68 19.25
N ASP A 91 29.61 2.69 20.13
CA ASP A 91 30.74 3.54 20.53
C ASP A 91 30.42 4.19 21.89
N GLY A 92 30.73 3.44 22.95
CA GLY A 92 30.90 4.03 24.28
C GLY A 92 32.28 4.68 24.34
N PRO A 93 32.43 5.88 24.93
CA PRO A 93 33.71 6.55 24.97
C PRO A 93 34.70 5.72 25.79
N LYS A 94 35.83 5.36 25.17
CA LYS A 94 36.95 4.70 25.83
C LYS A 94 37.53 5.64 26.88
N ALA A 95 37.52 5.20 28.14
CA ALA A 95 38.14 5.86 29.29
C ALA A 95 39.68 5.94 29.17
#